data_AF-A0A1U7M4C0-F1
#
_entry.id   AF-A0A1U7M4C0-F1
#
_cell.length_a   1.000
_cell.length_b   1.000
_cell.length_c   1.000
_cell.angle_alpha   90.00
_cell.angle_beta   90.00
_cell.angle_gamma   90.00
#
_symmetry.space_group_name_H-M   'P 1'
#
loop_
_entity.id
_entity.type
_entity.pdbx_description
1 polymer ?
#
loop_
_entity_poly.entity_id
_entity_poly.type
_entity_poly.pdbx_seq_one_letter_code
_entity_poly.pdbx_strand_id
1 'polypeptide(L)'
;MEESVEMIEKNIFRKTNTSLTREDIKMMSPLQLAYVGDACYELMVRTFLLDKNLSVNILHKKTTGYVKAKSQSLIVHKLEEILNEQEKDIVRKGRNTKSNSNPKNANLIEYKYATGFEALFGYLYLTNQDERLAEIFNFIIQNED
;
A
#
# COMPACT_ATOMS: atom_id res chain seq x y z
N MET A 1 -18.08 13.35 26.05
CA MET A 1 -16.76 12.89 25.60
C MET A 1 -16.94 11.42 25.28
N GLU A 2 -17.09 11.08 24.00
CA GLU A 2 -17.03 9.68 23.59
C GLU A 2 -15.58 9.22 23.79
N GLU A 3 -15.40 8.12 24.52
CA GLU A 3 -14.12 7.44 24.64
C GLU A 3 -13.57 7.21 23.23
N SER A 4 -12.39 7.78 22.95
CA SER A 4 -11.60 7.37 21.80
C SER A 4 -11.40 5.87 21.91
N VAL A 5 -11.85 5.11 20.91
CA VAL A 5 -11.57 3.67 20.83
C VAL A 5 -10.06 3.51 20.97
N GLU A 6 -9.60 3.06 22.13
CA GLU A 6 -8.21 2.74 22.40
C GLU A 6 -7.78 1.67 21.38
N MET A 7 -7.14 2.09 20.29
CA MET A 7 -6.54 1.19 19.29
C MET A 7 -5.22 0.62 19.84
N ILE A 8 -5.26 -0.03 21.00
CA ILE A 8 -4.08 -0.60 21.65
C ILE A 8 -3.85 -2.05 21.15
N GLU A 9 -2.80 -2.17 20.32
CA GLU A 9 -1.83 -3.27 20.17
C GLU A 9 -2.23 -4.64 19.57
N LYS A 10 -3.44 -4.82 19.03
CA LYS A 10 -3.78 -6.10 18.36
C LYS A 10 -4.04 -5.90 16.87
N ASN A 11 -2.97 -5.85 16.06
CA ASN A 11 -3.09 -6.04 14.62
C ASN A 11 -3.53 -7.50 14.35
N ILE A 12 -4.86 -7.72 14.41
CA ILE A 12 -5.51 -9.02 14.25
C ILE A 12 -5.22 -9.60 12.86
N PHE A 13 -5.08 -8.75 11.85
CA PHE A 13 -4.88 -9.19 10.47
C PHE A 13 -3.60 -10.00 10.31
N ARG A 14 -2.50 -9.63 10.98
CA ARG A 14 -1.25 -10.41 10.92
C ARG A 14 -1.32 -11.73 11.66
N LYS A 15 -2.11 -11.81 12.72
CA LYS A 15 -2.32 -13.06 13.49
C LYS A 15 -3.09 -14.13 12.71
N THR A 16 -3.75 -13.75 11.61
CA THR A 16 -4.45 -14.71 10.74
C THR A 16 -3.49 -15.63 9.98
N ASN A 17 -2.21 -15.28 9.87
CA ASN A 17 -1.19 -16.11 9.26
C ASN A 17 -0.10 -16.46 10.29
N THR A 18 -0.11 -17.70 10.77
CA THR A 18 0.85 -18.22 11.76
C THR A 18 1.95 -19.07 11.14
N SER A 19 1.92 -19.31 9.83
CA SER A 19 2.85 -20.18 9.13
C SER A 19 4.07 -19.47 8.54
N LEU A 20 4.05 -18.15 8.43
CA LEU A 20 5.13 -17.37 7.81
C LEU A 20 6.12 -16.83 8.84
N THR A 21 7.41 -17.06 8.61
CA THR A 21 8.51 -16.43 9.32
C THR A 21 8.93 -15.11 8.66
N ARG A 22 9.74 -14.30 9.36
CA ARG A 22 10.36 -13.11 8.76
C ARG A 22 11.23 -13.43 7.55
N GLU A 23 11.84 -14.62 7.53
CA GLU A 23 12.70 -15.05 6.42
C GLU A 23 11.85 -15.42 5.19
N ASP A 24 10.72 -16.10 5.40
CA ASP A 24 9.76 -16.39 4.31
C ASP A 24 9.28 -15.10 3.64
N ILE A 25 8.98 -14.06 4.42
CA ILE A 25 8.55 -12.75 3.91
C ILE A 25 9.63 -12.10 3.03
N LYS A 26 10.91 -12.20 3.42
CA LYS A 26 12.02 -11.67 2.62
C LYS A 26 12.21 -12.43 1.30
N MET A 27 11.81 -13.71 1.27
CA MET A 27 11.86 -14.56 0.08
C MET A 27 10.62 -14.47 -0.80
N MET A 28 9.57 -13.76 -0.37
CA MET A 28 8.35 -13.60 -1.17
C MET A 28 8.62 -12.90 -2.49
N SER A 29 7.91 -13.34 -3.52
CA SER A 29 7.92 -12.63 -4.80
C SER A 29 7.28 -11.25 -4.64
N PRO A 30 7.69 -10.25 -5.44
CA PRO A 30 7.08 -8.92 -5.39
C PRO A 30 5.56 -8.92 -5.65
N LEU A 31 5.04 -9.86 -6.44
CA LEU A 31 3.59 -10.00 -6.65
C LEU A 31 2.85 -10.50 -5.41
N GLN A 32 3.46 -11.40 -4.62
CA GLN A 32 2.88 -11.82 -3.35
C GLN A 32 2.85 -10.68 -2.33
N LEU A 33 3.90 -9.86 -2.30
CA LEU A 33 3.92 -8.64 -1.48
C LEU A 33 2.85 -7.66 -1.96
N ALA A 34 2.78 -7.39 -3.26
CA ALA A 34 1.79 -6.48 -3.85
C ALA A 34 0.36 -6.92 -3.56
N TYR A 35 0.07 -8.22 -3.60
CA TYR A 35 -1.25 -8.77 -3.29
C TYR A 35 -1.78 -8.34 -1.91
N VAL A 36 -0.94 -8.40 -0.87
CA VAL A 36 -1.34 -7.95 0.48
C VAL A 36 -1.24 -6.44 0.61
N GLY A 37 -0.27 -5.82 -0.05
CA GLY A 37 -0.04 -4.39 -0.02
C GLY A 37 -1.17 -3.57 -0.62
N ASP A 38 -1.79 -4.03 -1.71
CA ASP A 38 -2.98 -3.42 -2.30
C ASP A 38 -4.12 -3.34 -1.27
N ALA A 39 -4.43 -4.46 -0.62
CA ALA A 39 -5.45 -4.50 0.44
C ALA A 39 -5.09 -3.62 1.64
N CYS A 40 -3.81 -3.59 2.04
CA CYS A 40 -3.32 -2.75 3.13
C CYS A 40 -3.54 -1.26 2.80
N TYR A 41 -3.10 -0.82 1.62
CA TYR A 41 -3.23 0.57 1.20
C TYR A 41 -4.70 0.97 0.99
N GLU A 42 -5.51 0.12 0.36
CA GLU A 42 -6.96 0.34 0.17
C GLU A 42 -7.65 0.58 1.52
N LEU A 43 -7.34 -0.23 2.53
CA LEU A 43 -7.94 -0.07 3.86
C LEU A 43 -7.48 1.22 4.55
N MET A 44 -6.20 1.58 4.42
CA MET A 44 -5.67 2.84 4.97
C MET A 44 -6.37 4.05 4.33
N VAL A 45 -6.50 4.08 3.00
CA VAL A 45 -7.19 5.15 2.27
C VAL A 45 -8.67 5.21 2.65
N ARG A 46 -9.39 4.08 2.68
CA ARG A 46 -10.81 4.05 3.07
C ARG A 46 -11.02 4.55 4.49
N THR A 47 -10.13 4.20 5.41
CA THR A 47 -10.19 4.64 6.81
C THR A 47 -9.91 6.12 6.93
N PHE A 48 -8.90 6.64 6.22
CA PHE A 48 -8.58 8.06 6.17
C PHE A 48 -9.72 8.91 5.62
N LEU A 49 -10.38 8.46 4.56
CA LEU A 49 -11.46 9.20 3.91
C LEU A 49 -12.82 9.05 4.58
N LEU A 50 -12.96 8.12 5.54
CA LEU A 50 -14.23 7.79 6.16
C LEU A 50 -14.80 9.01 6.88
N ASP A 51 -15.98 9.45 6.44
CA ASP A 51 -16.73 10.54 7.05
C ASP A 51 -18.18 10.10 7.14
N LYS A 52 -18.73 10.13 8.37
CA LYS A 52 -20.11 9.72 8.66
C LYS A 52 -21.17 10.52 7.90
N ASN A 53 -20.81 11.70 7.38
CA ASN A 53 -21.71 12.57 6.64
C ASN A 53 -21.64 12.36 5.12
N LEU A 54 -20.71 11.54 4.63
CA LEU A 54 -20.57 11.25 3.20
C LEU A 54 -21.25 9.93 2.82
N SER A 55 -21.87 9.91 1.65
CA SER A 55 -22.42 8.67 1.09
C SER A 55 -21.30 7.72 0.64
N VAL A 56 -21.58 6.42 0.65
CA VAL A 56 -20.65 5.38 0.17
C VAL A 56 -20.19 5.65 -1.27
N ASN A 57 -21.06 6.21 -2.13
CA ASN A 57 -20.70 6.57 -3.49
C ASN A 57 -19.63 7.68 -3.54
N ILE A 58 -19.72 8.67 -2.66
CA ILE A 58 -18.71 9.74 -2.57
C ILE A 58 -17.40 9.17 -2.03
N LEU A 59 -17.46 8.34 -0.98
CA LEU A 59 -16.28 7.68 -0.41
C LEU A 59 -15.58 6.80 -1.45
N HIS A 60 -16.32 6.02 -2.23
CA HIS A 60 -15.76 5.18 -3.29
C HIS A 60 -15.10 6.01 -4.40
N LYS A 61 -15.73 7.12 -4.81
CA LYS A 61 -15.15 8.04 -5.81
C LYS A 61 -13.84 8.66 -5.32
N LYS A 62 -13.80 9.11 -4.06
CA LYS A 62 -12.58 9.64 -3.44
C LYS A 62 -11.50 8.56 -3.35
N THR A 63 -11.83 7.37 -2.82
CA THR A 63 -10.92 6.23 -2.67
C THR A 63 -10.29 5.84 -4.00
N THR A 64 -11.10 5.71 -5.06
CA THR A 64 -10.62 5.42 -6.44
C THR A 64 -9.58 6.43 -6.92
N GLY A 65 -9.64 7.68 -6.43
CA GLY A 65 -8.65 8.71 -6.70
C GLY A 65 -7.24 8.38 -6.21
N TYR A 66 -7.10 7.65 -5.10
CA TYR A 66 -5.81 7.25 -4.50
C TYR A 66 -5.32 5.90 -5.03
N VAL A 67 -6.24 4.94 -5.18
CA VAL A 67 -5.90 3.52 -5.31
C VAL A 67 -5.78 3.05 -6.77
N LYS A 68 -6.17 3.88 -7.74
CA LYS A 68 -5.96 3.54 -9.16
C LYS A 68 -4.47 3.52 -9.52
N ALA A 69 -4.07 2.63 -10.42
CA ALA A 69 -2.67 2.43 -10.83
C ALA A 69 -1.94 3.73 -11.22
N LYS A 70 -2.61 4.63 -11.96
CA LYS A 70 -2.05 5.94 -12.32
C LYS A 70 -1.66 6.77 -11.09
N SER A 71 -2.50 6.79 -10.06
CA SER A 71 -2.24 7.56 -8.84
C SER A 71 -1.11 6.94 -8.05
N GLN A 72 -1.15 5.63 -7.84
CA GLN A 72 -0.05 4.92 -7.17
C GLN A 72 1.29 5.09 -7.89
N SER A 73 1.28 5.09 -9.23
CA SER A 73 2.48 5.36 -10.03
C SER A 73 3.04 6.76 -9.82
N LEU A 74 2.19 7.79 -9.67
CA LEU A 74 2.66 9.14 -9.37
C LEU A 74 3.16 9.25 -7.93
N ILE A 75 2.46 8.62 -7.00
CA ILE A 75 2.82 8.60 -5.57
C ILE A 75 4.19 7.97 -5.37
N VAL A 76 4.47 6.81 -5.97
CA VAL A 76 5.76 6.14 -5.76
C VAL A 76 6.94 6.96 -6.25
N HIS A 77 6.76 7.77 -7.30
CA HIS A 77 7.78 8.74 -7.73
C HIS A 77 8.01 9.85 -6.71
N LYS A 78 6.95 10.33 -6.04
CA LYS A 78 7.08 11.31 -4.94
C LYS A 78 7.78 10.72 -3.70
N LEU A 79 7.69 9.40 -3.50
CA LEU A 79 8.31 8.73 -2.35
C LEU A 79 9.83 8.52 -2.50
N GLU A 80 10.37 8.53 -3.72
CA GLU A 80 11.75 8.11 -4.02
C GLU A 80 12.82 8.67 -3.06
N GLU A 81 12.71 9.96 -2.72
CA GLU A 81 13.68 10.67 -1.85
C GLU A 81 13.59 10.29 -0.38
N ILE A 82 12.42 9.83 0.09
CA ILE A 82 12.22 9.44 1.49
C ILE A 82 12.46 7.95 1.72
N LEU A 83 12.50 7.13 0.67
CA LEU A 83 12.73 5.69 0.78
C LEU A 83 14.19 5.37 1.10
N ASN A 84 14.40 4.39 1.98
CA ASN A 84 15.73 3.81 2.18
C ASN A 84 16.09 2.82 1.05
N GLU A 85 17.34 2.40 0.98
CA GLU A 85 17.83 1.53 -0.11
C GLU A 85 17.11 0.17 -0.19
N GLN A 86 16.69 -0.38 0.95
CA GLN A 86 15.93 -1.63 0.97
C GLN A 86 14.51 -1.44 0.40
N GLU A 87 13.84 -0.35 0.76
CA GLU A 87 12.52 0.01 0.25
C GLU A 87 12.56 0.28 -1.25
N LYS A 88 13.55 1.03 -1.72
CA LYS A 88 13.81 1.26 -3.16
C LYS A 88 14.02 -0.05 -3.91
N ASP A 89 14.76 -1.00 -3.33
CA ASP A 89 14.97 -2.31 -3.94
C ASP A 89 13.66 -3.11 -4.06
N ILE A 90 12.79 -3.07 -3.05
CA ILE A 90 11.45 -3.69 -3.10
C ILE A 90 10.61 -3.08 -4.22
N VAL A 91 10.53 -1.74 -4.29
CA VAL A 91 9.80 -1.02 -5.35
C VAL A 91 10.32 -1.41 -6.73
N ARG A 92 11.65 -1.40 -6.90
CA ARG A 92 12.32 -1.78 -8.15
C ARG A 92 12.01 -3.21 -8.57
N LYS A 93 12.01 -4.16 -7.62
CA LYS A 93 11.67 -5.57 -7.88
C LYS A 93 10.19 -5.72 -8.27
N GLY A 94 9.27 -5.03 -7.60
CA GLY A 94 7.86 -4.98 -7.98
C GLY A 94 7.65 -4.47 -9.40
N ARG A 95 8.26 -3.33 -9.73
CA ARG A 95 8.23 -2.73 -11.08
C ARG A 95 8.73 -3.66 -12.18
N ASN A 96 9.75 -4.46 -11.88
CA ASN A 96 10.37 -5.35 -12.86
C ASN A 96 9.67 -6.72 -12.96
N THR A 97 8.62 -6.97 -12.19
CA THR A 97 7.91 -8.25 -12.25
C THR A 97 7.07 -8.34 -13.52
N LYS A 98 7.13 -9.51 -14.19
CA LYS A 98 6.34 -9.78 -15.39
C LYS A 98 4.92 -10.17 -14.96
N SER A 99 3.91 -9.37 -15.30
CA SER A 99 2.51 -9.77 -15.14
C SER A 99 2.10 -10.70 -16.29
N ASN A 100 1.48 -11.84 -15.98
CA ASN A 100 0.95 -12.76 -16.99
C ASN A 100 -0.30 -12.21 -17.70
N SER A 101 -0.90 -11.15 -17.16
CA SER A 101 -1.97 -10.38 -17.79
C SER A 101 -1.43 -9.03 -18.25
N ASN A 102 -1.32 -8.83 -19.56
CA ASN A 102 -1.12 -7.51 -20.15
C ASN A 102 -2.49 -6.81 -20.19
N PRO A 103 -2.69 -5.67 -19.51
CA PRO A 103 -3.90 -4.88 -19.70
C PRO A 103 -3.91 -4.39 -21.15
N LYS A 104 -4.96 -4.72 -21.91
CA LYS A 104 -5.03 -4.48 -23.36
C LYS A 104 -4.95 -3.00 -23.77
N ASN A 105 -5.09 -2.04 -22.85
CA ASN A 105 -5.15 -0.60 -23.14
C ASN A 105 -4.54 0.30 -22.05
N ALA A 106 -3.95 -0.25 -21.00
CA ALA A 106 -3.50 0.55 -19.86
C ALA A 106 -1.99 0.73 -19.88
N ASN A 107 -1.52 1.93 -19.52
CA ASN A 107 -0.13 2.33 -19.59
C ASN A 107 0.73 1.35 -18.79
N LEU A 108 1.40 0.42 -19.47
CA LEU A 108 2.15 -0.68 -18.86
C LEU A 108 3.15 -0.19 -17.80
N ILE A 109 3.67 1.02 -17.99
CA ILE A 109 4.57 1.70 -17.05
C ILE A 109 3.84 2.02 -15.74
N GLU A 110 2.63 2.60 -15.80
CA GLU A 110 1.83 2.93 -14.61
C GLU A 110 1.54 1.67 -13.79
N TYR A 111 1.16 0.57 -14.44
CA TYR A 111 0.90 -0.70 -13.74
C TYR A 111 2.14 -1.26 -13.05
N LYS A 112 3.30 -1.18 -13.69
CA LYS A 112 4.55 -1.64 -13.10
C LYS A 112 4.92 -0.82 -11.86
N TYR A 113 4.81 0.51 -11.93
CA TYR A 113 5.08 1.36 -10.78
C TYR A 113 4.06 1.16 -9.65
N ALA A 114 2.77 1.00 -9.97
CA ALA A 114 1.75 0.63 -8.99
C ALA A 114 2.08 -0.70 -8.30
N THR A 115 2.50 -1.72 -9.05
CA THR A 115 2.93 -3.01 -8.45
C THR A 115 4.14 -2.82 -7.52
N GLY A 116 5.09 -1.94 -7.88
CA GLY A 116 6.21 -1.58 -7.01
C GLY A 116 5.77 -0.91 -5.71
N PHE A 117 4.80 0.00 -5.80
CA PHE A 117 4.18 0.67 -4.66
C PHE A 117 3.46 -0.32 -3.74
N GLU A 118 2.60 -1.17 -4.29
CA GLU A 118 1.88 -2.20 -3.54
C GLU A 118 2.87 -3.16 -2.86
N ALA A 119 3.94 -3.58 -3.56
CA ALA A 119 4.96 -4.44 -2.98
C ALA A 119 5.65 -3.81 -1.76
N LEU A 120 5.90 -2.49 -1.79
CA LEU A 120 6.45 -1.75 -0.65
C LEU A 120 5.50 -1.80 0.56
N PHE A 121 4.22 -1.48 0.37
CA PHE A 121 3.21 -1.54 1.44
C PHE A 121 3.07 -2.96 2.00
N GLY A 122 3.06 -3.97 1.14
CA GLY A 122 3.03 -5.38 1.55
C GLY A 122 4.24 -5.79 2.36
N TYR A 123 5.44 -5.37 1.95
CA TYR A 123 6.69 -5.64 2.68
C TYR A 123 6.66 -5.04 4.08
N LEU A 124 6.37 -3.75 4.20
CA LEU A 124 6.33 -3.06 5.49
C LEU A 124 5.23 -3.64 6.39
N TYR A 125 4.07 -3.95 5.81
CA TYR A 125 2.98 -4.60 6.52
C TYR A 125 3.41 -5.96 7.06
N LEU A 126 3.93 -6.87 6.24
CA LEU A 126 4.26 -8.23 6.68
C LEU A 126 5.44 -8.26 7.67
N THR A 127 6.34 -7.27 7.62
CA THR A 127 7.51 -7.18 8.51
C THR A 127 7.26 -6.43 9.82
N ASN A 128 6.00 -6.09 10.14
CA ASN A 128 5.56 -5.33 11.32
C ASN A 128 6.18 -3.92 11.42
N GLN A 129 6.36 -3.24 10.29
CA GLN A 129 6.88 -1.86 10.27
C GLN A 129 5.73 -0.85 10.25
N ASP A 130 4.88 -0.90 11.28
CA ASP A 130 3.71 -0.02 11.41
C ASP A 130 4.11 1.46 11.50
N GLU A 131 5.19 1.75 12.26
CA GLU A 131 5.98 3.00 12.29
C GLU A 131 6.07 3.66 10.91
N ARG A 132 6.73 2.91 10.04
CA ARG A 132 7.13 3.32 8.69
C ARG A 132 5.95 3.37 7.72
N LEU A 133 4.99 2.46 7.85
CA LEU A 133 3.73 2.50 7.09
C LEU A 133 2.97 3.81 7.34
N ALA A 134 2.84 4.19 8.61
CA ALA A 134 2.19 5.43 8.99
C ALA A 134 2.94 6.66 8.47
N GLU A 135 4.28 6.66 8.56
CA GLU A 135 5.12 7.74 8.04
C GLU A 135 4.94 7.93 6.52
N ILE A 136 5.05 6.85 5.74
CA ILE A 136 4.87 6.88 4.28
C ILE A 136 3.44 7.34 3.94
N PHE A 137 2.43 6.79 4.61
CA PHE A 137 1.05 7.18 4.35
C PHE A 137 0.77 8.66 4.68
N ASN A 138 1.33 9.16 5.79
CA ASN A 138 1.24 10.57 6.15
C ASN A 138 1.92 11.48 5.12
N PHE A 139 3.07 11.07 4.59
CA PHE A 139 3.72 11.79 3.49
C PHE A 139 2.82 11.86 2.25
N ILE A 140 2.13 10.77 1.90
CA ILE A 140 1.22 10.72 0.75
C ILE A 140 0.10 11.75 0.92
N ILE A 141 -0.63 11.73 2.04
CA ILE A 141 -1.79 12.60 2.26
C ILE A 141 -1.42 14.09 2.44
N GLN A 142 -0.19 14.40 2.84
CA GLN A 142 0.29 15.78 2.97
C GLN A 142 0.77 16.39 1.64
N ASN A 143 1.09 15.55 0.66
CA ASN A 143 1.65 15.97 -0.64
C ASN A 143 0.69 15.67 -1.80
N GLU A 144 -0.62 15.66 -1.52
CA GLU A 144 -1.65 15.69 -2.55
C GLU A 144 -1.88 17.12 -3.05
N ASP A 145 -1.75 17.30 -4.36
CA ASP A 145 -2.05 18.54 -5.07
C ASP A 145 -3.53 18.54 -5.53
#